data_AF-A0A7Z7IGR4-F1
#
_entry.id   AF-A0A7Z7IGR4-F1
#
_cell.length_a   1.000
_cell.length_b   1.000
_cell.length_c   1.000
_cell.angle_alpha   90.00
_cell.angle_beta   90.00
_cell.angle_gamma   90.00
#
_symmetry.space_group_name_H-M   'P 1'
#
loop_
_entity.id
_entity.type
_entity.pdbx_description
1 polymer ?
#
loop_
_entity_poly.entity_id
_entity_poly.type
_entity_poly.pdbx_seq_one_letter_code
_entity_poly.pdbx_strand_id
1 'polypeptide(L)'
;MSRLADRATASFGAALLPEEHGGPSPAELVECVDRYVTRMPTASRLAVRAGLLSLAAASYLTTGRSLSRLGPAEREVVLRRVAALSPDAGAAGDGMKAIVLLASGADTYAQELLSRAQRHDAARPDAKLQVTSSSETASVVTTDAVVVGSGAGGAMVARTLTRAGMDTVVLEEGRRWTVEEFRTTHPIDRLSGLYRGAGATVALGRPAVMLPMGRAVGGTTVVNSGTCYRPPLAVQRRWRDEFGLGLADPDRLAGHLDEVERTLRVAPVPLDVMGRNGNLLLDAAKSLGWQAAPIPRNAPGCEGCCQCAIGCPRNAKFGVHLNALPQACAAGAQIVSQARVERVLHEHGRARGVRARRPDGTAIDVLADTVVVAAGAPETPGLLRRSGLGGHPRLGRNLAVHPATMLAGRFDDDVYAWRGVLQSAAVHEFHESNGVLIEATSTPPGMGSMVFPGYGAELLSWLDRAPQVATFGALVADQGVGSVLSVRGETLVRYDIAQADLAKLRVAQEAIGRLLFAAGAVEVLTGLPGATTVTSLAGLQDALRRTNPRSLHLAAFHPTGTAAAGADEQFCPVDETGRLRGVDGVWVADASILPCCPEVNPQVSIMAMALAVAEQMVDVRRN
;
A
#
# COMPACT_ATOMS: atom_id res chain seq x y z
N MET A 1 -11.66 20.58 -23.68
CA MET A 1 -10.48 20.08 -22.93
C MET A 1 -10.10 18.64 -23.27
N SER A 2 -11.02 17.69 -23.54
CA SER A 2 -10.65 16.28 -23.81
C SER A 2 -9.74 16.12 -25.03
N ARG A 3 -10.11 16.63 -26.21
CA ARG A 3 -9.29 16.52 -27.44
C ARG A 3 -7.85 17.03 -27.31
N LEU A 4 -7.60 18.02 -26.44
CA LEU A 4 -6.26 18.56 -26.20
C LEU A 4 -5.46 17.61 -25.28
N ALA A 5 -6.11 17.09 -24.24
CA ALA A 5 -5.52 16.11 -23.35
C ALA A 5 -5.20 14.81 -24.09
N ASP A 6 -6.11 14.32 -24.95
CA ASP A 6 -5.90 13.10 -25.75
C ASP A 6 -4.68 13.25 -26.67
N ARG A 7 -4.54 14.40 -27.33
CA ARG A 7 -3.36 14.71 -28.15
C ARG A 7 -2.08 14.76 -27.32
N ALA A 8 -2.12 15.31 -26.10
CA ALA A 8 -0.97 15.35 -25.21
C ALA A 8 -0.57 13.95 -24.71
N THR A 9 -1.56 13.13 -24.34
CA THR A 9 -1.37 11.72 -23.96
C THR A 9 -0.78 10.92 -25.11
N ALA A 10 -1.37 10.98 -26.31
CA ALA A 10 -0.85 10.32 -27.51
C ALA A 10 0.59 10.75 -27.79
N SER A 11 0.86 12.04 -27.70
CA SER A 11 2.17 12.61 -27.99
C SER A 11 3.24 12.20 -26.98
N PHE A 12 2.92 12.19 -25.68
CA PHE A 12 3.83 11.73 -24.63
C PHE A 12 4.01 10.20 -24.68
N GLY A 13 2.92 9.47 -24.89
CA GLY A 13 2.92 8.02 -25.06
C GLY A 13 3.82 7.58 -26.20
N ALA A 14 3.70 8.19 -27.39
CA ALA A 14 4.55 7.90 -28.55
C ALA A 14 6.02 8.31 -28.38
N ALA A 15 6.33 9.17 -27.41
CA ALA A 15 7.71 9.48 -27.03
C ALA A 15 8.26 8.48 -26.01
N LEU A 16 7.39 7.96 -25.14
CA LEU A 16 7.74 7.00 -24.10
C LEU A 16 7.87 5.57 -24.67
N LEU A 17 6.89 5.14 -25.46
CA LEU A 17 6.72 3.83 -26.07
C LEU A 17 6.47 4.00 -27.58
N PRO A 18 7.50 4.33 -28.38
CA PRO A 18 7.35 4.61 -29.80
C PRO A 18 6.91 3.39 -30.59
N GLU A 19 5.82 3.53 -31.35
CA GLU A 19 5.32 2.53 -32.29
C GLU A 19 6.40 2.13 -33.32
N GLU A 20 7.25 3.08 -33.69
CA GLU A 20 8.38 2.86 -34.61
C GLU A 20 9.40 1.82 -34.11
N HIS A 21 9.36 1.48 -32.82
CA HIS A 21 10.21 0.46 -32.19
C HIS A 21 9.39 -0.70 -31.60
N GLY A 22 8.14 -0.91 -32.05
CA GLY A 22 7.28 -1.98 -31.57
C GLY A 22 6.46 -1.65 -30.32
N GLY A 23 6.41 -0.37 -29.91
CA GLY A 23 5.48 0.09 -28.89
C GLY A 23 4.02 0.12 -29.37
N PRO A 24 3.04 0.34 -28.47
CA PRO A 24 1.63 0.45 -28.85
C PRO A 24 1.38 1.69 -29.69
N SER A 25 0.32 1.65 -30.50
CA SER A 25 -0.11 2.82 -31.27
C SER A 25 -0.52 3.97 -30.33
N PRO A 26 -0.40 5.24 -30.77
CA PRO A 26 -0.83 6.38 -29.95
C PRO A 26 -2.31 6.34 -29.55
N ALA A 27 -3.17 5.69 -30.36
CA ALA A 27 -4.58 5.53 -30.06
C ALA A 27 -4.81 4.54 -28.90
N GLU A 28 -4.13 3.40 -28.91
CA GLU A 28 -4.17 2.42 -27.82
C GLU A 28 -3.65 3.02 -26.50
N LEU A 29 -2.58 3.83 -26.57
CA LEU A 29 -2.05 4.53 -25.38
C LEU A 29 -3.03 5.55 -24.80
N VAL A 30 -3.80 6.26 -25.64
CA VAL A 30 -4.84 7.17 -25.17
C VAL A 30 -5.96 6.39 -24.48
N GLU A 31 -6.41 5.30 -25.09
CA GLU A 31 -7.48 4.47 -24.54
C GLU A 31 -7.10 3.88 -23.18
N CYS A 32 -5.93 3.26 -23.06
CA CYS A 32 -5.49 2.62 -21.83
C CYS A 32 -5.28 3.64 -20.70
N VAL A 33 -4.66 4.79 -21.00
CA VAL A 33 -4.43 5.85 -20.02
C VAL A 33 -5.74 6.50 -19.59
N ASP A 34 -6.67 6.79 -20.50
CA ASP A 34 -7.96 7.41 -20.14
C ASP A 34 -8.84 6.44 -19.31
N ARG A 35 -8.81 5.13 -19.60
CA ARG A 35 -9.47 4.10 -18.77
C ARG A 35 -9.05 4.19 -17.30
N TYR A 36 -7.77 4.46 -17.03
CA TYR A 36 -7.26 4.62 -15.66
C TYR A 36 -7.50 6.03 -15.09
N VAL A 37 -7.15 7.07 -15.83
CA VAL A 37 -7.18 8.47 -15.38
C VAL A 37 -8.60 8.95 -15.09
N THR A 38 -9.62 8.42 -15.78
CA THR A 38 -11.04 8.72 -15.50
C THR A 38 -11.53 8.17 -14.16
N ARG A 39 -10.84 7.18 -13.58
CA ARG A 39 -11.14 6.62 -12.24
C ARG A 39 -10.47 7.39 -11.11
N MET A 40 -9.51 8.26 -11.42
CA MET A 40 -8.84 9.09 -10.42
C MET A 40 -9.76 10.20 -9.88
N PRO A 41 -9.50 10.69 -8.64
CA PRO A 41 -10.11 11.91 -8.14
C PRO A 41 -9.90 13.08 -9.10
N THR A 42 -10.85 14.02 -9.14
CA THR A 42 -10.83 15.16 -10.07
C THR A 42 -9.54 15.96 -9.99
N ALA A 43 -9.02 16.23 -8.79
CA ALA A 43 -7.78 16.98 -8.60
C ALA A 43 -6.57 16.24 -9.21
N SER A 44 -6.41 14.94 -8.93
CA SER A 44 -5.35 14.11 -9.50
C SER A 44 -5.46 14.03 -11.02
N ARG A 45 -6.67 13.85 -11.55
CA ARG A 45 -6.92 13.82 -13.00
C ARG A 45 -6.50 15.11 -13.69
N LEU A 46 -6.85 16.25 -13.10
CA LEU A 46 -6.45 17.56 -13.62
C LEU A 46 -4.93 17.75 -13.55
N ALA A 47 -4.28 17.31 -12.47
CA ALA A 47 -2.83 17.36 -12.33
C ALA A 47 -2.11 16.52 -13.41
N VAL A 48 -2.57 15.29 -13.66
CA VAL A 48 -2.02 14.43 -14.72
C VAL A 48 -2.18 15.08 -16.10
N ARG A 49 -3.40 15.56 -16.42
CA ARG A 49 -3.66 16.23 -17.70
C ARG A 49 -2.84 17.50 -17.87
N ALA A 50 -2.67 18.29 -16.81
CA ALA A 50 -1.82 19.48 -16.83
C ALA A 50 -0.35 19.12 -17.05
N GLY A 51 0.17 18.09 -16.36
CA GLY A 51 1.54 17.61 -16.53
C GLY A 51 1.83 17.16 -17.97
N LEU A 52 0.95 16.37 -18.57
CA LEU A 52 1.08 15.94 -19.97
C LEU A 52 1.04 17.13 -20.95
N LEU A 53 0.19 18.12 -20.70
CA LEU A 53 0.14 19.34 -21.51
C LEU A 53 1.41 20.19 -21.37
N SER A 54 1.96 20.31 -20.16
CA SER A 54 3.22 21.01 -19.91
C SER A 54 4.38 20.36 -20.66
N LEU A 55 4.44 19.03 -20.69
CA LEU A 55 5.45 18.29 -21.48
C LEU A 55 5.30 18.55 -22.98
N ALA A 56 4.07 18.53 -23.49
CA ALA A 56 3.80 18.85 -24.90
C ALA A 56 4.19 20.28 -25.27
N ALA A 57 3.92 21.25 -24.38
CA ALA A 57 4.32 22.64 -24.54
C ALA A 57 5.85 22.80 -24.49
N ALA A 58 6.53 22.12 -23.57
CA ALA A 58 7.99 22.15 -23.46
C ALA A 58 8.67 21.68 -24.75
N SER A 59 8.13 20.64 -25.41
CA SER A 59 8.62 20.21 -26.73
C SER A 59 8.53 21.33 -27.76
N TYR A 60 7.38 22.00 -27.87
CA TYR A 60 7.20 23.07 -28.85
C TYR A 60 8.13 24.27 -28.58
N LEU A 61 8.25 24.67 -27.32
CA LEU A 61 9.12 25.78 -26.90
C LEU A 61 10.61 25.49 -27.13
N THR A 62 11.04 24.23 -27.03
CA THR A 62 12.45 23.85 -27.17
C THR A 62 12.85 23.45 -28.59
N THR A 63 11.90 23.03 -29.43
CA THR A 63 12.21 22.48 -30.78
C THR A 63 11.46 23.16 -31.93
N GLY A 64 10.49 24.04 -31.65
CA GLY A 64 9.58 24.61 -32.66
C GLY A 64 8.56 23.62 -33.23
N ARG A 65 8.57 22.35 -32.77
CA ARG A 65 7.71 21.26 -33.24
C ARG A 65 7.02 20.58 -32.06
N SER A 66 5.81 20.07 -32.28
CA SER A 66 5.16 19.20 -31.30
C SER A 66 5.93 17.89 -31.18
N LEU A 67 5.90 17.28 -30.00
CA LEU A 67 6.63 16.03 -29.72
C LEU A 67 6.21 14.90 -30.69
N SER A 68 4.94 14.87 -31.10
CA SER A 68 4.42 13.95 -32.14
C SER A 68 4.99 14.14 -33.56
N ARG A 69 5.60 15.30 -33.87
CA ARG A 69 6.21 15.60 -35.19
C ARG A 69 7.74 15.42 -35.18
N LEU A 70 8.30 15.07 -34.04
CA LEU A 70 9.72 14.76 -33.89
C LEU A 70 9.95 13.28 -34.22
N GLY A 71 11.14 12.94 -34.70
CA GLY A 71 11.58 11.55 -34.82
C GLY A 71 11.83 10.92 -33.43
N PRO A 72 11.87 9.58 -33.30
CA PRO A 72 11.99 8.91 -32.00
C PRO A 72 13.19 9.38 -31.15
N ALA A 73 14.37 9.52 -31.75
CA ALA A 73 15.56 10.00 -31.05
C ALA A 73 15.44 11.46 -30.59
N GLU A 74 14.79 12.32 -31.37
CA GLU A 74 14.53 13.71 -31.00
C GLU A 74 13.54 13.80 -29.82
N ARG A 75 12.50 12.95 -29.81
CA ARG A 75 11.54 12.86 -28.70
C ARG A 75 12.23 12.51 -27.38
N GLU A 76 13.12 11.52 -27.42
CA GLU A 76 13.88 11.08 -26.26
C GLU A 76 14.77 12.20 -25.69
N VAL A 77 15.48 12.92 -26.56
CA VAL A 77 16.32 14.07 -26.16
C VAL A 77 15.48 15.14 -25.47
N VAL A 78 14.26 15.43 -25.96
CA VAL A 78 13.35 16.38 -25.32
C VAL A 78 12.96 15.91 -23.92
N LEU A 79 12.55 14.65 -23.75
CA LEU A 79 12.17 14.12 -22.43
C LEU A 79 13.34 14.17 -21.43
N ARG A 80 14.54 13.75 -21.84
CA ARG A 80 15.74 13.82 -21.00
C ARG A 80 16.09 15.27 -20.61
N ARG A 81 15.98 16.22 -21.55
CA ARG A 81 16.22 17.65 -21.26
C ARG A 81 15.23 18.21 -20.26
N VAL A 82 13.94 17.89 -20.41
CA VAL A 82 12.90 18.35 -19.49
C VAL A 82 13.11 17.76 -18.09
N ALA A 83 13.42 16.47 -18.00
CA ALA A 83 13.73 15.81 -16.74
C ALA A 83 14.97 16.41 -16.04
N ALA A 84 15.93 16.91 -16.82
CA ALA A 84 17.15 17.54 -16.31
C ALA A 84 16.99 19.02 -15.87
N LEU A 85 15.84 19.66 -16.13
CA LEU A 85 15.62 21.07 -15.76
C LEU A 85 15.66 21.29 -14.25
N SER A 86 15.09 20.37 -13.48
CA SER A 86 15.12 20.36 -12.02
C SER A 86 14.76 18.97 -11.48
N PRO A 87 15.14 18.64 -10.22
CA PRO A 87 14.71 17.40 -9.59
C PRO A 87 13.18 17.22 -9.58
N ASP A 88 12.43 18.30 -9.38
CA ASP A 88 10.97 18.28 -9.36
C ASP A 88 10.39 18.01 -10.76
N ALA A 89 11.01 18.56 -11.83
CA ALA A 89 10.62 18.28 -13.20
C ALA A 89 10.90 16.81 -13.59
N GLY A 90 12.04 16.27 -13.17
CA GLY A 90 12.37 14.84 -13.33
C GLY A 90 11.35 13.94 -12.62
N ALA A 91 11.08 14.19 -11.34
CA ALA A 91 10.10 13.44 -10.57
C ALA A 91 8.67 13.52 -11.16
N ALA A 92 8.28 14.68 -11.68
CA ALA A 92 7.00 14.83 -12.39
C ALA A 92 6.96 14.02 -13.70
N GLY A 93 8.06 14.02 -14.47
CA GLY A 93 8.21 13.20 -15.67
C GLY A 93 8.12 11.70 -15.37
N ASP A 94 8.79 11.24 -14.32
CA ASP A 94 8.74 9.84 -13.87
C ASP A 94 7.35 9.46 -13.36
N GLY A 95 6.65 10.37 -12.68
CA GLY A 95 5.25 10.18 -12.29
C GLY A 95 4.33 9.99 -13.51
N MET A 96 4.50 10.78 -14.58
CA MET A 96 3.74 10.61 -15.82
C MET A 96 4.10 9.31 -16.53
N LYS A 97 5.40 8.97 -16.58
CA LYS A 97 5.89 7.68 -17.12
C LYS A 97 5.27 6.50 -16.36
N ALA A 98 5.23 6.54 -15.03
CA ALA A 98 4.66 5.48 -14.22
C ALA A 98 3.17 5.26 -14.52
N ILE A 99 2.39 6.33 -14.74
CA ILE A 99 0.96 6.22 -15.12
C ILE A 99 0.80 5.54 -16.48
N VAL A 100 1.57 5.94 -17.49
CA VAL A 100 1.48 5.35 -18.83
C VAL A 100 1.93 3.89 -18.82
N LEU A 101 3.04 3.57 -18.14
CA LEU A 101 3.54 2.20 -18.02
C LEU A 101 2.59 1.29 -17.25
N LEU A 102 1.97 1.80 -16.19
CA LEU A 102 0.97 1.06 -15.42
C LEU A 102 -0.25 0.72 -16.28
N ALA A 103 -0.79 1.69 -17.01
CA ALA A 103 -1.97 1.50 -17.85
C ALA A 103 -1.67 0.58 -19.05
N SER A 104 -0.60 0.88 -19.81
CA SER A 104 -0.19 0.09 -20.96
C SER A 104 0.22 -1.33 -20.56
N GLY A 105 1.00 -1.50 -19.49
CA GLY A 105 1.40 -2.81 -19.01
C GLY A 105 0.23 -3.65 -18.49
N ALA A 106 -0.77 -3.02 -17.87
CA ALA A 106 -1.99 -3.72 -17.46
C ALA A 106 -2.77 -4.28 -18.66
N ASP A 107 -2.84 -3.54 -19.77
CA ASP A 107 -3.48 -3.97 -21.01
C ASP A 107 -2.67 -5.07 -21.72
N THR A 108 -1.35 -4.87 -21.88
CA THR A 108 -0.45 -5.84 -22.53
C THR A 108 -0.52 -7.23 -21.89
N TYR A 109 -0.62 -7.30 -20.55
CA TYR A 109 -0.63 -8.55 -19.81
C TYR A 109 -2.03 -8.98 -19.33
N ALA A 110 -3.09 -8.28 -19.74
CA ALA A 110 -4.45 -8.58 -19.30
C ALA A 110 -4.86 -10.02 -19.62
N GLN A 111 -4.60 -10.47 -20.84
CA GLN A 111 -4.96 -11.83 -21.28
C GLN A 111 -4.19 -12.91 -20.51
N GLU A 112 -2.89 -12.71 -20.24
CA GLU A 112 -2.12 -13.63 -19.40
C GLU A 112 -2.70 -13.68 -17.98
N LEU A 113 -2.97 -12.52 -17.37
CA LEU A 113 -3.48 -12.44 -15.99
C LEU A 113 -4.85 -13.09 -15.84
N LEU A 114 -5.76 -12.84 -16.79
CA LEU A 114 -7.11 -13.40 -16.81
C LEU A 114 -7.07 -14.91 -17.10
N SER A 115 -6.28 -15.35 -18.08
CA SER A 115 -6.13 -16.79 -18.34
C SER A 115 -5.52 -17.53 -17.15
N ARG A 116 -4.54 -16.95 -16.45
CA ARG A 116 -3.99 -17.52 -15.20
C ARG A 116 -5.02 -17.54 -14.08
N ALA A 117 -5.84 -16.51 -13.97
CA ALA A 117 -6.92 -16.46 -12.99
C ALA A 117 -7.96 -17.56 -13.25
N GLN A 118 -8.28 -17.83 -14.51
CA GLN A 118 -9.31 -18.80 -14.92
C GLN A 118 -8.81 -20.24 -15.03
N ARG A 119 -7.49 -20.46 -15.15
CA ARG A 119 -6.84 -21.78 -15.30
C ARG A 119 -7.16 -22.77 -14.18
N HIS A 120 -7.27 -22.28 -12.95
CA HIS A 120 -7.57 -23.09 -11.77
C HIS A 120 -8.78 -22.52 -11.06
N ASP A 121 -9.54 -23.41 -10.42
CA ASP A 121 -10.63 -23.01 -9.54
C ASP A 121 -10.12 -22.12 -8.39
N ALA A 122 -11.05 -21.35 -7.84
CA ALA A 122 -10.77 -20.60 -6.63
C ALA A 122 -10.41 -21.57 -5.50
N ALA A 123 -9.36 -21.26 -4.75
CA ALA A 123 -8.96 -22.04 -3.57
C ALA A 123 -10.03 -22.02 -2.47
N ARG A 124 -10.94 -21.04 -2.51
CA ARG A 124 -12.17 -20.99 -1.71
C ARG A 124 -13.21 -20.06 -2.35
N PRO A 125 -14.51 -20.28 -2.11
CA PRO A 125 -15.54 -19.36 -2.53
C PRO A 125 -15.46 -18.03 -1.76
N ASP A 126 -16.27 -17.06 -2.17
CA ASP A 126 -16.48 -15.86 -1.35
C ASP A 126 -17.15 -16.23 -0.02
N ALA A 127 -16.72 -15.56 1.05
CA ALA A 127 -17.29 -15.81 2.36
C ALA A 127 -18.72 -15.26 2.47
N LYS A 128 -19.54 -15.91 3.30
CA LYS A 128 -20.87 -15.40 3.66
C LYS A 128 -20.69 -14.18 4.56
N LEU A 129 -21.08 -13.01 4.06
CA LEU A 129 -21.03 -11.75 4.78
C LEU A 129 -22.42 -11.11 4.76
N GLN A 130 -22.82 -10.49 5.86
CA GLN A 130 -24.05 -9.71 5.95
C GLN A 130 -23.73 -8.26 5.51
N VAL A 131 -23.54 -8.07 4.20
CA VAL A 131 -23.22 -6.77 3.61
C VAL A 131 -24.44 -6.19 2.91
N THR A 132 -24.82 -4.98 3.29
CA THR A 132 -25.85 -4.18 2.62
C THR A 132 -25.20 -2.92 2.04
N SER A 133 -25.67 -2.45 0.89
CA SER A 133 -25.23 -1.16 0.37
C SER A 133 -25.79 -0.03 1.22
N SER A 134 -25.04 1.05 1.39
CA SER A 134 -25.53 2.27 2.04
C SER A 134 -26.82 2.80 1.39
N SER A 135 -27.01 2.60 0.08
CA SER A 135 -28.21 3.03 -0.64
C SER A 135 -29.46 2.26 -0.27
N GLU A 136 -29.31 1.04 0.26
CA GLU A 136 -30.40 0.16 0.69
C GLU A 136 -30.61 0.20 2.21
N THR A 137 -29.75 0.94 2.91
CA THR A 137 -29.79 1.08 4.37
C THR A 137 -30.66 2.27 4.76
N ALA A 138 -31.48 2.10 5.80
CA ALA A 138 -32.28 3.17 6.39
C ALA A 138 -31.41 4.41 6.71
N SER A 139 -32.03 5.60 6.68
CA SER A 139 -31.34 6.86 6.99
C SER A 139 -30.87 6.94 8.45
N VAL A 140 -31.50 6.20 9.34
CA VAL A 140 -31.12 6.09 10.75
C VAL A 140 -31.10 4.61 11.13
N VAL A 141 -30.00 4.17 11.75
CA VAL A 141 -29.81 2.82 12.31
C VAL A 141 -29.39 2.99 13.76
N THR A 142 -29.92 2.20 14.68
CA THR A 142 -29.53 2.20 16.09
C THR A 142 -28.87 0.86 16.41
N THR A 143 -27.78 0.88 17.18
CA THR A 143 -27.01 -0.31 17.53
C THR A 143 -26.23 -0.09 18.83
N ASP A 144 -25.69 -1.14 19.45
CA ASP A 144 -24.88 -0.99 20.67
C ASP A 144 -23.50 -0.40 20.35
N ALA A 145 -22.89 -0.85 19.25
CA ALA A 145 -21.56 -0.40 18.81
C ALA A 145 -21.49 -0.18 17.30
N VAL A 146 -20.83 0.91 16.89
CA VAL A 146 -20.50 1.17 15.49
C VAL A 146 -18.99 1.15 15.28
N VAL A 147 -18.54 0.35 14.31
CA VAL A 147 -17.13 0.26 13.89
C VAL A 147 -16.94 0.98 12.56
N VAL A 148 -16.08 1.99 12.55
CA VAL A 148 -15.76 2.81 11.37
C VAL A 148 -14.54 2.22 10.66
N GLY A 149 -14.76 1.48 9.59
CA GLY A 149 -13.74 0.83 8.79
C GLY A 149 -13.72 -0.69 9.00
N SER A 150 -13.74 -1.45 7.90
CA SER A 150 -13.79 -2.92 7.92
C SER A 150 -12.41 -3.58 7.75
N GLY A 151 -11.34 -2.80 7.93
CA GLY A 151 -9.95 -3.23 7.74
C GLY A 151 -9.43 -4.18 8.84
N ALA A 152 -8.11 -4.32 8.91
CA ALA A 152 -7.43 -5.26 9.81
C ALA A 152 -7.91 -5.14 11.27
N GLY A 153 -7.90 -3.94 11.84
CA GLY A 153 -8.33 -3.73 13.23
C GLY A 153 -9.84 -3.78 13.40
N GLY A 154 -10.60 -3.05 12.58
CA GLY A 154 -12.06 -3.01 12.66
C GLY A 154 -12.74 -4.38 12.53
N ALA A 155 -12.21 -5.27 11.69
CA ALA A 155 -12.72 -6.64 11.58
C ALA A 155 -12.53 -7.46 12.87
N MET A 156 -11.41 -7.27 13.59
CA MET A 156 -11.17 -7.94 14.86
C MET A 156 -12.05 -7.39 15.96
N VAL A 157 -12.22 -6.06 16.03
CA VAL A 157 -13.14 -5.43 16.98
C VAL A 157 -14.58 -5.89 16.75
N ALA A 158 -15.07 -5.80 15.51
CA ALA A 158 -16.43 -6.24 15.17
C ALA A 158 -16.67 -7.70 15.57
N ARG A 159 -15.70 -8.58 15.29
CA ARG A 159 -15.75 -10.00 15.69
C ARG A 159 -15.86 -10.16 17.20
N THR A 160 -15.04 -9.44 17.97
CA THR A 160 -14.98 -9.57 19.43
C THR A 160 -16.24 -9.01 20.09
N LEU A 161 -16.66 -7.79 19.74
CA LEU A 161 -17.84 -7.15 20.33
C LEU A 161 -19.12 -7.94 20.06
N THR A 162 -19.30 -8.38 18.80
CA THR A 162 -20.50 -9.15 18.44
C THR A 162 -20.56 -10.50 19.15
N ARG A 163 -19.42 -11.19 19.29
CA ARG A 163 -19.34 -12.44 20.07
C ARG A 163 -19.62 -12.23 21.56
N ALA A 164 -19.36 -11.05 22.08
CA ALA A 164 -19.74 -10.66 23.44
C ALA A 164 -21.22 -10.27 23.57
N GLY A 165 -22.01 -10.38 22.50
CA GLY A 165 -23.45 -10.12 22.49
C GLY A 165 -23.83 -8.67 22.20
N MET A 166 -22.90 -7.83 21.71
CA MET A 166 -23.22 -6.47 21.30
C MET A 166 -23.83 -6.46 19.90
N ASP A 167 -24.96 -5.80 19.73
CA ASP A 167 -25.42 -5.45 18.38
C ASP A 167 -24.40 -4.50 17.73
N THR A 168 -23.86 -4.89 16.58
CA THR A 168 -22.69 -4.22 15.99
C THR A 168 -22.89 -3.95 14.51
N VAL A 169 -22.72 -2.69 14.13
CA VAL A 169 -22.70 -2.24 12.72
C VAL A 169 -21.30 -1.82 12.32
N VAL A 170 -20.80 -2.34 11.20
CA VAL A 170 -19.53 -1.93 10.58
C VAL A 170 -19.81 -1.05 9.37
N LEU A 171 -19.21 0.13 9.30
CA LEU A 171 -19.30 1.03 8.14
C LEU A 171 -18.00 0.98 7.32
N GLU A 172 -18.13 0.85 6.00
CA GLU A 172 -17.00 0.81 5.06
C GLU A 172 -17.25 1.71 3.85
N GLU A 173 -16.26 2.54 3.48
CA GLU A 173 -16.34 3.39 2.29
C GLU A 173 -16.27 2.58 0.99
N GLY A 174 -15.48 1.51 0.96
CA GLY A 174 -15.38 0.61 -0.18
C GLY A 174 -16.59 -0.30 -0.36
N ARG A 175 -16.72 -0.84 -1.57
CA ARG A 175 -17.68 -1.92 -1.87
C ARG A 175 -17.07 -3.30 -1.53
N ARG A 176 -17.91 -4.32 -1.49
CA ARG A 176 -17.47 -5.71 -1.55
C ARG A 176 -17.02 -6.07 -2.96
N TRP A 177 -15.89 -6.77 -3.06
CA TRP A 177 -15.43 -7.41 -4.29
C TRP A 177 -15.59 -8.93 -4.15
N THR A 178 -15.87 -9.59 -5.26
CA THR A 178 -16.03 -11.05 -5.36
C THR A 178 -14.83 -11.70 -6.04
N VAL A 179 -14.62 -12.98 -5.76
CA VAL A 179 -13.60 -13.76 -6.44
C VAL A 179 -13.83 -13.83 -7.94
N GLU A 180 -15.09 -13.86 -8.38
CA GLU A 180 -15.43 -13.89 -9.79
C GLU A 180 -15.04 -12.59 -10.50
N GLU A 181 -15.27 -11.44 -9.87
CA GLU A 181 -14.78 -10.16 -10.39
C GLU A 181 -13.25 -10.13 -10.45
N PHE A 182 -12.55 -10.69 -9.46
CA PHE A 182 -11.09 -10.81 -9.52
C PHE A 182 -10.60 -11.69 -10.67
N ARG A 183 -11.43 -12.62 -11.16
CA ARG A 183 -11.10 -13.55 -12.24
C ARG A 183 -11.44 -13.02 -13.63
N THR A 184 -12.38 -12.08 -13.72
CA THR A 184 -12.96 -11.63 -15.01
C THR A 184 -12.73 -10.15 -15.29
N THR A 185 -12.53 -9.33 -14.25
CA THR A 185 -12.37 -7.88 -14.42
C THR A 185 -10.94 -7.54 -14.84
N HIS A 186 -10.82 -6.60 -15.77
CA HIS A 186 -9.55 -6.11 -16.27
C HIS A 186 -8.61 -5.64 -15.13
N PRO A 187 -7.30 -5.97 -15.17
CA PRO A 187 -6.35 -5.63 -14.08
C PRO A 187 -6.38 -4.16 -13.64
N ILE A 188 -6.43 -3.21 -14.58
CA ILE A 188 -6.45 -1.77 -14.25
C ILE A 188 -7.74 -1.31 -13.57
N ASP A 189 -8.88 -1.95 -13.89
CA ASP A 189 -10.16 -1.65 -13.26
C ASP A 189 -10.21 -2.22 -11.84
N ARG A 190 -9.59 -3.39 -11.62
CA ARG A 190 -9.38 -3.94 -10.28
C ARG A 190 -8.52 -3.00 -9.44
N LEU A 191 -7.36 -2.59 -9.95
CA LEU A 191 -6.47 -1.64 -9.26
C LEU A 191 -7.21 -0.33 -8.91
N SER A 192 -7.75 0.36 -9.90
CA SER A 192 -8.38 1.67 -9.69
C SER A 192 -9.63 1.61 -8.78
N GLY A 193 -10.33 0.47 -8.78
CA GLY A 193 -11.48 0.24 -7.91
C GLY A 193 -11.11 -0.13 -6.47
N LEU A 194 -10.05 -0.90 -6.27
CA LEU A 194 -9.60 -1.43 -4.97
C LEU A 194 -8.82 -0.42 -4.13
N TYR A 195 -8.19 0.59 -4.74
CA TYR A 195 -7.36 1.55 -4.01
C TYR A 195 -8.02 2.93 -3.88
N ARG A 196 -7.81 3.57 -2.72
CA ARG A 196 -8.11 5.00 -2.54
C ARG A 196 -7.31 5.80 -3.56
N GLY A 197 -7.94 6.83 -4.13
CA GLY A 197 -7.30 7.66 -5.16
C GLY A 197 -6.91 6.91 -6.42
N ALA A 198 -7.53 5.76 -6.68
CA ALA A 198 -7.16 4.82 -7.74
C ALA A 198 -5.71 4.30 -7.65
N GLY A 199 -5.08 4.34 -6.46
CA GLY A 199 -3.70 3.90 -6.26
C GLY A 199 -2.66 5.01 -6.39
N ALA A 200 -3.08 6.25 -6.70
CA ALA A 200 -2.20 7.40 -6.88
C ALA A 200 -2.00 8.25 -5.60
N THR A 201 -2.15 7.66 -4.41
CA THR A 201 -1.92 8.38 -3.16
C THR A 201 -0.43 8.51 -2.87
N VAL A 202 0.01 9.72 -2.51
CA VAL A 202 1.42 10.08 -2.29
C VAL A 202 1.55 10.86 -0.98
N ALA A 203 2.57 10.51 -0.19
CA ALA A 203 3.04 11.35 0.91
C ALA A 203 3.99 12.42 0.37
N LEU A 204 3.66 13.68 0.63
CA LEU A 204 4.43 14.83 0.16
C LEU A 204 5.63 15.08 1.06
N GLY A 205 6.80 15.21 0.45
CA GLY A 205 8.05 15.55 1.13
C GLY A 205 9.22 15.13 0.26
N ARG A 206 10.42 15.07 0.84
CA ARG A 206 11.64 14.72 0.09
C ARG A 206 12.30 13.44 0.62
N PRO A 207 12.30 12.34 -0.15
CA PRO A 207 11.60 12.15 -1.41
C PRO A 207 10.08 11.99 -1.23
N ALA A 208 9.32 12.19 -2.31
CA ALA A 208 7.90 11.83 -2.31
C ALA A 208 7.75 10.30 -2.22
N VAL A 209 6.77 9.83 -1.44
CA VAL A 209 6.59 8.40 -1.18
C VAL A 209 5.21 7.95 -1.64
N MET A 210 5.15 6.95 -2.52
CA MET A 210 3.87 6.33 -2.90
C MET A 210 3.29 5.56 -1.71
N LEU A 211 2.01 5.78 -1.39
CA LEU A 211 1.34 5.21 -0.22
C LEU A 211 -0.03 4.61 -0.62
N PRO A 212 -0.06 3.47 -1.33
CA PRO A 212 -1.31 2.86 -1.76
C PRO A 212 -2.12 2.34 -0.56
N MET A 213 -3.42 2.68 -0.53
CA MET A 213 -4.34 2.29 0.54
C MET A 213 -5.57 1.59 -0.03
N GLY A 214 -5.96 0.45 0.54
CA GLY A 214 -7.14 -0.30 0.10
C GLY A 214 -8.45 0.40 0.47
N ARG A 215 -9.45 0.30 -0.40
CA ARG A 215 -10.82 0.80 -0.24
C ARG A 215 -11.79 -0.28 -0.71
N ALA A 216 -12.08 -1.22 0.18
CA ALA A 216 -12.97 -2.36 -0.05
C ALA A 216 -13.44 -2.90 1.30
N VAL A 217 -14.51 -3.71 1.32
CA VAL A 217 -14.86 -4.52 2.50
C VAL A 217 -13.68 -5.44 2.83
N GLY A 218 -13.02 -5.21 3.98
CA GLY A 218 -11.74 -5.80 4.37
C GLY A 218 -10.53 -4.87 4.32
N GLY A 219 -10.70 -3.63 3.83
CA GLY A 219 -9.66 -2.59 3.73
C GLY A 219 -8.41 -3.03 2.96
N THR A 220 -7.24 -2.53 3.38
CA THR A 220 -5.93 -2.87 2.77
C THR A 220 -5.58 -4.36 2.83
N THR A 221 -6.21 -5.15 3.71
CA THR A 221 -5.98 -6.61 3.75
C THR A 221 -6.48 -7.33 2.49
N VAL A 222 -7.33 -6.68 1.67
CA VAL A 222 -7.79 -7.19 0.37
C VAL A 222 -6.67 -7.12 -0.68
N VAL A 223 -5.76 -6.15 -0.58
CA VAL A 223 -4.76 -5.83 -1.61
C VAL A 223 -3.30 -5.93 -1.17
N ASN A 224 -3.03 -6.20 0.10
CA ASN A 224 -1.65 -6.42 0.53
C ASN A 224 -1.06 -7.73 -0.02
N SER A 225 0.23 -7.93 0.21
CA SER A 225 0.97 -9.13 -0.21
C SER A 225 0.68 -10.37 0.63
N GLY A 226 0.04 -10.21 1.79
CA GLY A 226 -0.25 -11.29 2.73
C GLY A 226 0.91 -11.67 3.66
N THR A 227 2.00 -10.91 3.68
CA THR A 227 3.12 -11.08 4.62
C THR A 227 2.67 -10.88 6.07
N CYS A 228 3.08 -11.78 6.96
CA CYS A 228 2.64 -11.87 8.35
C CYS A 228 3.83 -12.12 9.28
N TYR A 229 4.45 -11.05 9.79
CA TYR A 229 5.46 -11.12 10.83
C TYR A 229 4.90 -10.67 12.17
N ARG A 230 5.36 -11.31 13.26
CA ARG A 230 5.18 -10.76 14.61
C ARG A 230 6.05 -9.51 14.76
N PRO A 231 5.58 -8.48 15.50
CA PRO A 231 6.46 -7.37 15.86
C PRO A 231 7.64 -7.92 16.68
N PRO A 232 8.90 -7.51 16.42
CA PRO A 232 10.05 -7.96 17.21
C PRO A 232 9.87 -7.69 18.70
N LEU A 233 10.42 -8.55 19.57
CA LEU A 233 10.30 -8.38 21.03
C LEU A 233 10.84 -7.03 21.51
N ALA A 234 11.90 -6.52 20.89
CA ALA A 234 12.44 -5.20 21.19
C ALA A 234 11.43 -4.08 20.91
N VAL A 235 10.65 -4.19 19.83
CA VAL A 235 9.59 -3.24 19.48
C VAL A 235 8.42 -3.32 20.47
N GLN A 236 8.00 -4.54 20.84
CA GLN A 236 6.94 -4.73 21.85
C GLN A 236 7.32 -4.10 23.19
N ARG A 237 8.55 -4.36 23.65
CA ARG A 237 9.10 -3.75 24.87
C ARG A 237 9.19 -2.23 24.75
N ARG A 238 9.63 -1.71 23.61
CA ARG A 238 9.64 -0.26 23.34
C ARG A 238 8.25 0.37 23.51
N TRP A 239 7.22 -0.23 22.91
CA TRP A 239 5.83 0.25 23.05
C TRP A 239 5.37 0.26 24.51
N ARG A 240 5.69 -0.79 25.28
CA ARG A 240 5.35 -0.85 26.70
C ARG A 240 6.13 0.15 27.54
N ASP A 241 7.45 0.16 27.41
CA ASP A 241 8.36 0.85 28.33
C ASP A 241 8.48 2.35 28.02
N GLU A 242 8.54 2.74 26.75
CA GLU A 242 8.71 4.15 26.36
C GLU A 242 7.38 4.90 26.23
N PHE A 243 6.30 4.22 25.82
CA PHE A 243 4.98 4.85 25.64
C PHE A 243 3.98 4.50 26.74
N GLY A 244 4.32 3.60 27.66
CA GLY A 244 3.40 3.13 28.69
C GLY A 244 2.22 2.32 28.12
N LEU A 245 2.34 1.76 26.91
CA LEU A 245 1.27 0.98 26.28
C LEU A 245 1.22 -0.44 26.86
N GLY A 246 0.52 -0.60 27.98
CA GLY A 246 0.44 -1.89 28.70
C GLY A 246 -0.17 -3.04 27.87
N LEU A 247 -0.99 -2.73 26.86
CA LEU A 247 -1.51 -3.73 25.90
C LEU A 247 -0.42 -4.34 25.01
N ALA A 248 0.74 -3.69 24.90
CA ALA A 248 1.89 -4.18 24.15
C ALA A 248 2.84 -5.04 25.00
N ASP A 249 2.50 -5.33 26.25
CA ASP A 249 3.32 -6.21 27.09
C ASP A 249 3.49 -7.58 26.41
N PRO A 250 4.74 -8.07 26.22
CA PRO A 250 4.98 -9.28 25.44
C PRO A 250 4.23 -10.52 25.94
N ASP A 251 4.04 -10.67 27.25
CA ASP A 251 3.36 -11.84 27.83
C ASP A 251 1.85 -11.79 27.55
N ARG A 252 1.27 -10.59 27.56
CA ARG A 252 -0.15 -10.40 27.20
C ARG A 252 -0.37 -10.47 25.69
N LEU A 253 0.46 -9.76 24.93
CA LEU A 253 0.33 -9.62 23.48
C LEU A 253 0.58 -10.96 22.75
N ALA A 254 1.41 -11.86 23.31
CA ALA A 254 1.66 -13.18 22.76
C ALA A 254 0.36 -13.96 22.47
N GLY A 255 -0.59 -13.97 23.40
CA GLY A 255 -1.87 -14.66 23.22
C GLY A 255 -2.71 -14.09 22.07
N HIS A 256 -2.72 -12.77 21.92
CA HIS A 256 -3.39 -12.12 20.79
C HIS A 256 -2.69 -12.39 19.46
N LEU A 257 -1.34 -12.41 19.45
CA LEU A 257 -0.56 -12.76 18.26
C LEU A 257 -0.84 -14.19 17.80
N ASP A 258 -0.89 -15.15 18.73
CA ASP A 258 -1.23 -16.56 18.43
C ASP A 258 -2.65 -16.67 17.83
N GLU A 259 -3.63 -15.98 18.41
CA GLU A 259 -5.01 -15.93 17.93
C GLU A 259 -5.10 -15.33 16.51
N VAL A 260 -4.33 -14.28 16.25
CA VAL A 260 -4.25 -13.62 14.92
C VAL A 260 -3.64 -14.57 13.89
N GLU A 261 -2.52 -15.20 14.19
CA GLU A 261 -1.86 -16.13 13.26
C GLU A 261 -2.74 -17.33 12.94
N ARG A 262 -3.46 -17.87 13.95
CA ARG A 262 -4.45 -18.93 13.77
C ARG A 262 -5.62 -18.46 12.89
N THR A 263 -6.13 -17.26 13.12
CA THR A 263 -7.21 -16.65 12.31
C THR A 263 -6.78 -16.47 10.86
N LEU A 264 -5.56 -16.00 10.64
CA LEU A 264 -4.97 -15.75 9.33
C LEU A 264 -4.42 -17.01 8.65
N ARG A 265 -4.28 -18.12 9.39
CA ARG A 265 -3.63 -19.37 8.95
C ARG A 265 -2.25 -19.09 8.37
N VAL A 266 -1.42 -18.40 9.16
CA VAL A 266 -0.07 -18.01 8.75
C VAL A 266 0.81 -19.25 8.59
N ALA A 267 1.49 -19.35 7.45
CA ALA A 267 2.48 -20.39 7.18
C ALA A 267 3.58 -19.85 6.24
N PRO A 268 4.82 -20.35 6.31
CA PRO A 268 5.87 -20.00 5.35
C PRO A 268 5.45 -20.28 3.91
N VAL A 269 5.94 -19.49 2.95
CA VAL A 269 5.75 -19.76 1.52
C VAL A 269 6.30 -21.15 1.16
N PRO A 270 5.49 -22.03 0.55
CA PRO A 270 5.99 -23.29 0.02
C PRO A 270 7.00 -23.08 -1.11
N LEU A 271 8.11 -23.80 -1.10
CA LEU A 271 9.22 -23.63 -2.07
C LEU A 271 8.78 -23.93 -3.52
N ASP A 272 7.83 -24.83 -3.71
CA ASP A 272 7.30 -25.25 -5.01
C ASP A 272 6.48 -24.15 -5.72
N VAL A 273 5.85 -23.24 -4.97
CA VAL A 273 5.08 -22.11 -5.54
C VAL A 273 5.80 -20.77 -5.47
N MET A 274 6.97 -20.72 -4.83
CA MET A 274 7.75 -19.51 -4.57
C MET A 274 8.08 -18.73 -5.85
N GLY A 275 8.50 -19.45 -6.89
CA GLY A 275 8.97 -18.89 -8.16
C GLY A 275 10.46 -18.51 -8.12
N ARG A 276 11.06 -18.37 -9.30
CA ARG A 276 12.51 -18.17 -9.47
C ARG A 276 13.04 -16.91 -8.76
N ASN A 277 12.25 -15.83 -8.69
CA ASN A 277 12.63 -14.60 -7.99
C ASN A 277 12.97 -14.85 -6.50
N GLY A 278 12.16 -15.66 -5.80
CA GLY A 278 12.41 -16.00 -4.40
C GLY A 278 13.59 -16.96 -4.23
N ASN A 279 13.69 -17.97 -5.10
CA ASN A 279 14.78 -18.94 -5.09
C ASN A 279 16.15 -18.26 -5.26
N LEU A 280 16.26 -17.32 -6.22
CA LEU A 280 17.48 -16.53 -6.42
C LEU A 280 17.92 -15.77 -5.16
N LEU A 281 16.97 -15.20 -4.40
CA LEU A 281 17.28 -14.52 -3.15
C LEU A 281 17.78 -15.50 -2.08
N LEU A 282 17.13 -16.66 -1.91
CA LEU A 282 17.53 -17.66 -0.92
C LEU A 282 18.92 -18.24 -1.25
N ASP A 283 19.18 -18.56 -2.51
CA ASP A 283 20.46 -19.10 -2.96
C ASP A 283 21.60 -18.09 -2.79
N ALA A 284 21.34 -16.82 -3.12
CA ALA A 284 22.30 -15.73 -2.92
C ALA A 284 22.56 -15.44 -1.44
N ALA A 285 21.52 -15.42 -0.61
CA ALA A 285 21.70 -15.26 0.83
C ALA A 285 22.53 -16.41 1.41
N LYS A 286 22.27 -17.65 0.98
CA LYS A 286 23.04 -18.82 1.39
C LYS A 286 24.52 -18.72 0.98
N SER A 287 24.83 -18.26 -0.24
CA SER A 287 26.22 -18.10 -0.69
C SER A 287 26.98 -16.99 0.05
N LEU A 288 26.26 -15.97 0.54
CA LEU A 288 26.79 -14.90 1.38
C LEU A 288 26.85 -15.26 2.87
N GLY A 289 26.28 -16.40 3.29
CA GLY A 289 26.16 -16.79 4.69
C GLY A 289 25.15 -15.95 5.48
N TRP A 290 24.18 -15.32 4.81
CA TRP A 290 23.17 -14.45 5.43
C TRP A 290 21.93 -15.22 5.85
N GLN A 291 21.28 -14.76 6.93
CA GLN A 291 20.04 -15.34 7.42
C GLN A 291 18.86 -15.01 6.50
N ALA A 292 18.29 -16.02 5.85
CA ALA A 292 17.14 -15.87 4.97
C ALA A 292 16.16 -17.05 5.08
N ALA A 293 14.87 -16.79 4.83
CA ALA A 293 13.81 -17.78 4.90
C ALA A 293 12.63 -17.46 3.97
N PRO A 294 11.81 -18.46 3.59
CA PRO A 294 10.50 -18.20 2.99
C PRO A 294 9.63 -17.33 3.90
N ILE A 295 8.93 -16.35 3.33
CA ILE A 295 8.14 -15.39 4.10
C ILE A 295 6.91 -16.09 4.73
N PRO A 296 6.59 -15.86 6.03
CA PRO A 296 5.31 -16.26 6.61
C PRO A 296 4.16 -15.46 6.01
N ARG A 297 3.15 -16.14 5.45
CA ARG A 297 2.00 -15.51 4.78
C ARG A 297 0.65 -16.09 5.19
N ASN A 298 -0.38 -15.25 5.13
CA ASN A 298 -1.79 -15.66 5.26
C ASN A 298 -2.38 -16.14 3.93
N ALA A 299 -1.69 -17.02 3.21
CA ALA A 299 -2.10 -17.41 1.85
C ALA A 299 -2.25 -18.94 1.64
N PRO A 300 -3.00 -19.67 2.48
CA PRO A 300 -3.21 -21.10 2.27
C PRO A 300 -3.82 -21.35 0.89
N GLY A 301 -3.31 -22.35 0.14
CA GLY A 301 -3.77 -22.68 -1.21
C GLY A 301 -3.29 -21.71 -2.31
N CYS A 302 -2.26 -20.90 -2.05
CA CYS A 302 -1.65 -20.06 -3.08
C CYS A 302 -0.83 -20.88 -4.08
N GLU A 303 -1.01 -20.64 -5.38
CA GLU A 303 -0.18 -21.23 -6.46
C GLU A 303 0.62 -20.16 -7.21
N GLY A 304 1.08 -19.11 -6.53
CA GLY A 304 2.01 -18.15 -7.14
C GLY A 304 1.47 -17.39 -8.36
N CYS A 305 0.26 -16.84 -8.27
CA CYS A 305 -0.33 -16.03 -9.37
C CYS A 305 0.19 -14.59 -9.47
N CYS A 306 0.91 -14.10 -8.46
CA CYS A 306 1.44 -12.73 -8.37
C CYS A 306 0.40 -11.58 -8.50
N GLN A 307 -0.89 -11.84 -8.23
CA GLN A 307 -1.97 -10.84 -8.37
C GLN A 307 -2.43 -10.23 -7.03
N CYS A 308 -1.70 -10.43 -5.93
CA CYS A 308 -2.16 -10.01 -4.59
C CYS A 308 -2.51 -8.52 -4.50
N ALA A 309 -1.75 -7.66 -5.18
CA ALA A 309 -1.97 -6.22 -5.26
C ALA A 309 -3.27 -5.81 -5.97
N ILE A 310 -3.85 -6.65 -6.81
CA ILE A 310 -5.06 -6.33 -7.60
C ILE A 310 -6.24 -7.28 -7.30
N GLY A 311 -6.24 -7.85 -6.09
CA GLY A 311 -7.24 -8.82 -5.65
C GLY A 311 -6.87 -10.25 -6.07
N CYS A 312 -6.90 -11.18 -5.11
CA CYS A 312 -6.50 -12.56 -5.36
C CYS A 312 -7.60 -13.31 -6.14
N PRO A 313 -7.36 -13.75 -7.39
CA PRO A 313 -8.37 -14.41 -8.23
C PRO A 313 -8.75 -15.82 -7.76
N ARG A 314 -8.18 -16.27 -6.66
CA ARG A 314 -8.43 -17.60 -6.07
C ARG A 314 -8.93 -17.52 -4.63
N ASN A 315 -9.07 -16.32 -4.07
CA ASN A 315 -9.28 -16.12 -2.63
C ASN A 315 -8.25 -16.84 -1.73
N ALA A 316 -7.08 -17.22 -2.25
CA ALA A 316 -6.02 -17.89 -1.49
C ALA A 316 -5.41 -16.97 -0.43
N LYS A 317 -5.19 -15.69 -0.76
CA LYS A 317 -4.79 -14.65 0.21
C LYS A 317 -5.93 -14.38 1.18
N PHE A 318 -5.79 -14.90 2.38
CA PHE A 318 -6.80 -14.99 3.44
C PHE A 318 -6.88 -13.69 4.25
N GLY A 319 -7.28 -12.61 3.58
CA GLY A 319 -7.55 -11.31 4.22
C GLY A 319 -8.78 -11.34 5.12
N VAL A 320 -9.04 -10.27 5.87
CA VAL A 320 -10.08 -10.28 6.94
C VAL A 320 -11.50 -10.44 6.43
N HIS A 321 -11.75 -10.10 5.16
CA HIS A 321 -12.99 -10.37 4.43
C HIS A 321 -13.30 -11.86 4.25
N LEU A 322 -12.32 -12.75 4.43
CA LEU A 322 -12.47 -14.20 4.30
C LEU A 322 -12.38 -14.94 5.65
N ASN A 323 -11.99 -14.28 6.75
CA ASN A 323 -11.88 -14.90 8.07
C ASN A 323 -12.60 -14.13 9.18
N ALA A 324 -12.15 -12.94 9.56
CA ALA A 324 -12.65 -12.22 10.72
C ALA A 324 -14.02 -11.59 10.49
N LEU A 325 -14.26 -10.94 9.34
CA LEU A 325 -15.57 -10.37 9.01
C LEU A 325 -16.66 -11.46 8.90
N PRO A 326 -16.42 -12.62 8.25
CA PRO A 326 -17.39 -13.73 8.28
C PRO A 326 -17.68 -14.24 9.69
N GLN A 327 -16.68 -14.28 10.58
CA GLN A 327 -16.88 -14.64 11.98
C GLN A 327 -17.73 -13.61 12.74
N ALA A 328 -17.53 -12.32 12.47
CA ALA A 328 -18.36 -11.24 13.03
C ALA A 328 -19.81 -11.35 12.52
N CYS A 329 -19.99 -11.50 11.20
CA CYS A 329 -21.31 -11.68 10.59
C CYS A 329 -22.02 -12.94 11.08
N ALA A 330 -21.31 -14.06 11.28
CA ALA A 330 -21.89 -15.27 11.84
C ALA A 330 -22.37 -15.08 13.29
N ALA A 331 -21.74 -14.16 14.03
CA ALA A 331 -22.17 -13.78 15.38
C ALA A 331 -23.30 -12.73 15.39
N GLY A 332 -23.64 -12.11 14.25
CA GLY A 332 -24.74 -11.15 14.12
C GLY A 332 -24.37 -9.79 13.51
N ALA A 333 -23.08 -9.50 13.30
CA ALA A 333 -22.63 -8.19 12.85
C ALA A 333 -23.15 -7.85 11.45
N GLN A 334 -23.62 -6.62 11.27
CA GLN A 334 -24.03 -6.07 9.98
C GLN A 334 -22.91 -5.21 9.39
N ILE A 335 -22.72 -5.27 8.08
CA ILE A 335 -21.76 -4.42 7.36
C ILE A 335 -22.52 -3.54 6.38
N VAL A 336 -22.36 -2.23 6.49
CA VAL A 336 -22.87 -1.26 5.50
C VAL A 336 -21.70 -0.79 4.65
N SER A 337 -21.70 -1.18 3.39
CA SER A 337 -20.68 -0.81 2.41
C SER A 337 -21.03 0.47 1.66
N GLN A 338 -20.05 1.07 0.98
CA GLN A 338 -20.21 2.35 0.27
C GLN A 338 -20.64 3.52 1.16
N ALA A 339 -20.37 3.45 2.46
CA ALA A 339 -20.72 4.45 3.46
C ALA A 339 -19.44 5.16 3.96
N ARG A 340 -19.18 6.38 3.49
CA ARG A 340 -18.01 7.15 3.97
C ARG A 340 -18.36 7.92 5.23
N VAL A 341 -17.85 7.48 6.38
CA VAL A 341 -18.03 8.20 7.65
C VAL A 341 -17.36 9.58 7.58
N GLU A 342 -18.15 10.63 7.78
CA GLU A 342 -17.67 12.02 7.74
C GLU A 342 -17.35 12.55 9.13
N ARG A 343 -18.12 12.10 10.14
CA ARG A 343 -18.08 12.63 11.49
C ARG A 343 -18.56 11.61 12.53
N VAL A 344 -17.93 11.61 13.71
CA VAL A 344 -18.44 11.03 14.95
C VAL A 344 -19.41 12.02 15.60
N LEU A 345 -20.62 11.56 15.91
CA LEU A 345 -21.62 12.33 16.63
C LEU A 345 -21.33 12.20 18.12
N HIS A 346 -21.33 13.32 18.84
CA HIS A 346 -21.13 13.33 20.28
C HIS A 346 -21.88 14.50 20.91
N GLU A 347 -22.27 14.34 22.17
CA GLU A 347 -23.03 15.32 22.95
C GLU A 347 -22.51 15.30 24.39
N HIS A 348 -22.28 16.47 24.99
CA HIS A 348 -21.77 16.59 26.37
C HIS A 348 -20.53 15.73 26.67
N GLY A 349 -19.62 15.61 25.69
CA GLY A 349 -18.40 14.81 25.83
C GLY A 349 -18.61 13.29 25.74
N ARG A 350 -19.76 12.80 25.25
CA ARG A 350 -20.03 11.38 25.05
C ARG A 350 -20.45 11.07 23.62
N ALA A 351 -19.98 9.95 23.07
CA ALA A 351 -20.36 9.47 21.76
C ALA A 351 -21.88 9.20 21.65
N ARG A 352 -22.44 9.49 20.48
CA ARG A 352 -23.85 9.24 20.12
C ARG A 352 -24.02 8.53 18.78
N GLY A 353 -22.91 8.17 18.14
CA GLY A 353 -22.90 7.45 16.88
C GLY A 353 -22.01 8.12 15.84
N VAL A 354 -22.33 7.91 14.58
CA VAL A 354 -21.58 8.45 13.44
C VAL A 354 -22.50 8.85 12.32
N ARG A 355 -22.09 9.86 11.54
CA ARG A 355 -22.72 10.24 10.28
C ARG A 355 -21.85 9.80 9.11
N ALA A 356 -22.44 9.04 8.19
CA ALA A 356 -21.82 8.60 6.95
C ALA A 356 -22.52 9.18 5.72
N ARG A 357 -21.75 9.40 4.66
CA ARG A 357 -22.22 9.88 3.36
C ARG A 357 -22.33 8.71 2.39
N ARG A 358 -23.49 8.61 1.72
CA ARG A 358 -23.78 7.69 0.62
C ARG A 358 -23.15 8.18 -0.70
N PRO A 359 -23.03 7.31 -1.72
CA PRO A 359 -22.54 7.72 -3.04
C PRO A 359 -23.41 8.81 -3.72
N ASP A 360 -24.71 8.84 -3.44
CA ASP A 360 -25.65 9.85 -3.95
C ASP A 360 -25.57 11.21 -3.22
N GLY A 361 -24.72 11.32 -2.18
CA GLY A 361 -24.53 12.52 -1.37
C GLY A 361 -25.45 12.63 -0.15
N THR A 362 -26.42 11.73 0.02
CA THR A 362 -27.29 11.71 1.20
C THR A 362 -26.57 11.13 2.43
N ALA A 363 -27.13 11.34 3.62
CA ALA A 363 -26.55 10.91 4.89
C ALA A 363 -27.24 9.68 5.49
N ILE A 364 -26.45 8.87 6.21
CA ILE A 364 -26.89 7.83 7.14
C ILE A 364 -26.34 8.18 8.51
N ASP A 365 -27.21 8.15 9.53
CA ASP A 365 -26.78 8.21 10.92
C ASP A 365 -26.87 6.82 11.54
N VAL A 366 -25.76 6.34 12.10
CA VAL A 366 -25.73 5.12 12.91
C VAL A 366 -25.52 5.52 14.35
N LEU A 367 -26.57 5.43 15.15
CA LEU A 367 -26.62 5.82 16.55
C LEU A 367 -26.08 4.70 17.43
N ALA A 368 -25.07 5.01 18.23
CA ALA A 368 -24.45 4.09 19.18
C ALA A 368 -23.70 4.88 20.25
N ASP A 369 -23.73 4.39 21.49
CA ASP A 369 -22.94 4.97 22.59
C ASP A 369 -21.48 4.49 22.57
N THR A 370 -21.18 3.44 21.80
CA THR A 370 -19.82 2.93 21.57
C THR A 370 -19.44 3.12 20.10
N VAL A 371 -18.42 3.94 19.85
CA VAL A 371 -17.88 4.20 18.51
C VAL A 371 -16.42 3.74 18.45
N VAL A 372 -16.10 2.89 17.48
CA VAL A 372 -14.73 2.44 17.24
C VAL A 372 -14.22 3.03 15.94
N VAL A 373 -13.17 3.83 16.01
CA VAL A 373 -12.50 4.40 14.85
C VAL A 373 -11.40 3.45 14.38
N ALA A 374 -11.60 2.88 13.20
CA ALA A 374 -10.65 1.97 12.53
C ALA A 374 -10.44 2.35 11.04
N ALA A 375 -10.36 3.66 10.77
CA ALA A 375 -10.30 4.22 9.42
C ALA A 375 -8.89 4.12 8.77
N GLY A 376 -7.88 3.70 9.53
CA GLY A 376 -6.49 3.60 9.12
C GLY A 376 -5.70 4.88 9.43
N ALA A 377 -4.38 4.74 9.62
CA ALA A 377 -3.54 5.82 10.11
C ALA A 377 -3.64 7.15 9.32
N PRO A 378 -3.75 7.16 7.99
CA PRO A 378 -3.95 8.42 7.27
C PRO A 378 -5.34 9.04 7.47
N GLU A 379 -6.40 8.27 7.64
CA GLU A 379 -7.78 8.81 7.65
C GLU A 379 -8.31 9.11 9.07
N THR A 380 -7.86 8.36 10.08
CA THR A 380 -8.31 8.50 11.49
C THR A 380 -8.16 9.92 12.03
N PRO A 381 -7.00 10.62 11.91
CA PRO A 381 -6.85 12.00 12.38
C PRO A 381 -7.83 12.97 11.71
N GLY A 382 -8.04 12.82 10.40
CA GLY A 382 -8.94 13.66 9.62
C GLY A 382 -10.40 13.51 10.08
N LEU A 383 -10.83 12.28 10.32
CA LEU A 383 -12.16 11.99 10.88
C LEU A 383 -12.34 12.61 12.27
N LEU A 384 -11.39 12.40 13.19
CA LEU A 384 -11.48 12.92 14.56
C LEU A 384 -11.51 14.47 14.57
N ARG A 385 -10.68 15.13 13.76
CA ARG A 385 -10.71 16.60 13.61
C ARG A 385 -12.03 17.12 13.06
N ARG A 386 -12.57 16.50 12.00
CA ARG A 386 -13.89 16.88 11.47
C ARG A 386 -15.01 16.69 12.49
N SER A 387 -14.80 15.83 13.48
CA SER A 387 -15.73 15.52 14.57
C SER A 387 -15.62 16.43 15.78
N GLY A 388 -14.72 17.42 15.78
CA GLY A 388 -14.49 18.23 16.99
C GLY A 388 -13.72 17.49 18.08
N LEU A 389 -13.28 16.26 17.82
CA LEU A 389 -12.53 15.39 18.73
C LEU A 389 -11.03 15.37 18.44
N GLY A 390 -10.55 16.36 17.67
CA GLY A 390 -9.16 16.43 17.20
C GLY A 390 -8.29 17.46 17.91
N GLY A 391 -8.66 17.87 19.12
CA GLY A 391 -7.99 18.94 19.86
C GLY A 391 -6.58 18.59 20.37
N HIS A 392 -6.25 17.30 20.47
CA HIS A 392 -4.95 16.87 20.97
C HIS A 392 -3.81 17.31 20.02
N PRO A 393 -2.76 18.00 20.51
CA PRO A 393 -1.74 18.63 19.66
C PRO A 393 -0.89 17.65 18.85
N ARG A 394 -0.78 16.40 19.32
CA ARG A 394 -0.04 15.32 18.63
C ARG A 394 -0.90 14.50 17.66
N LEU A 395 -2.21 14.71 17.61
CA LEU A 395 -3.06 13.96 16.68
C LEU A 395 -2.67 14.27 15.21
N GLY A 396 -2.41 13.22 14.44
CA GLY A 396 -1.88 13.31 13.08
C GLY A 396 -0.37 13.58 13.01
N ARG A 397 0.37 13.56 14.12
CA ARG A 397 1.84 13.56 14.11
C ARG A 397 2.36 12.13 14.25
N ASN A 398 3.68 11.97 14.29
CA ASN A 398 4.31 10.67 14.57
C ASN A 398 4.03 9.60 13.49
N LEU A 399 3.77 10.02 12.25
CA LEU A 399 3.50 9.09 11.17
C LEU A 399 4.80 8.37 10.77
N ALA A 400 4.86 7.07 11.04
CA ALA A 400 5.80 6.17 10.40
C ALA A 400 5.17 5.59 9.13
N VAL A 401 5.97 5.37 8.09
CA VAL A 401 5.48 4.80 6.82
C VAL A 401 6.21 3.52 6.42
N HIS A 402 7.32 3.19 7.09
CA HIS A 402 8.19 2.06 6.75
C HIS A 402 8.65 2.14 5.28
N PRO A 403 9.43 3.18 4.90
CA PRO A 403 9.81 3.43 3.51
C PRO A 403 10.59 2.24 2.93
N ALA A 404 10.31 1.97 1.66
CA ALA A 404 10.88 0.89 0.90
C ALA A 404 11.64 1.41 -0.32
N THR A 405 12.78 0.78 -0.58
CA THR A 405 13.57 0.95 -1.81
C THR A 405 13.69 -0.38 -2.53
N MET A 406 14.01 -0.36 -3.81
CA MET A 406 14.13 -1.56 -4.63
C MET A 406 15.24 -1.42 -5.66
N LEU A 407 15.94 -2.52 -5.93
CA LEU A 407 16.82 -2.66 -7.08
C LEU A 407 16.36 -3.90 -7.86
N ALA A 408 16.68 -3.91 -9.16
CA ALA A 408 16.43 -5.04 -10.02
C ALA A 408 17.73 -5.56 -10.62
N GLY A 409 17.82 -6.86 -10.87
CA GLY A 409 18.95 -7.49 -11.54
C GLY A 409 18.50 -8.12 -12.84
N ARG A 410 19.25 -7.90 -13.92
CA ARG A 410 19.12 -8.60 -15.19
C ARG A 410 20.01 -9.84 -15.17
N PHE A 411 19.47 -10.96 -15.64
CA PHE A 411 20.14 -12.24 -15.77
C PHE A 411 20.24 -12.61 -17.25
N ASP A 412 21.09 -13.59 -17.58
CA ASP A 412 21.14 -14.14 -18.95
C ASP A 412 19.98 -15.11 -19.20
N ASP A 413 19.54 -15.84 -18.17
CA ASP A 413 18.39 -16.73 -18.24
C ASP A 413 17.06 -16.03 -17.87
N ASP A 414 15.96 -16.63 -18.32
CA ASP A 414 14.61 -16.21 -17.97
C ASP A 414 14.27 -16.40 -16.49
N VAL A 415 13.89 -15.32 -15.80
CA VAL A 415 13.44 -15.30 -14.41
C VAL A 415 11.91 -15.38 -14.30
N TYR A 416 11.18 -14.64 -15.13
CA TYR A 416 9.73 -14.41 -15.03
C TYR A 416 9.29 -14.12 -13.59
N ALA A 417 9.74 -13.02 -12.98
CA ALA A 417 9.54 -12.75 -11.54
C ALA A 417 8.07 -12.71 -11.08
N TRP A 418 7.11 -12.56 -12.00
CA TRP A 418 5.66 -12.62 -11.75
C TRP A 418 5.06 -14.04 -11.86
N ARG A 419 5.85 -15.07 -12.17
CA ARG A 419 5.47 -16.48 -12.14
C ARG A 419 5.89 -17.09 -10.81
N GLY A 420 5.21 -16.66 -9.75
CA GLY A 420 5.49 -17.05 -8.38
C GLY A 420 4.72 -16.22 -7.37
N VAL A 421 5.15 -16.29 -6.13
CA VAL A 421 4.57 -15.49 -5.06
C VAL A 421 5.12 -14.05 -5.11
N LEU A 422 4.22 -13.07 -4.95
CA LEU A 422 4.55 -11.65 -5.03
C LEU A 422 5.65 -11.24 -4.03
N GLN A 423 5.51 -11.59 -2.75
CA GLN A 423 6.56 -11.45 -1.73
C GLN A 423 6.83 -12.81 -1.12
N SER A 424 7.99 -13.40 -1.43
CA SER A 424 8.13 -14.86 -1.34
C SER A 424 9.22 -15.34 -0.38
N ALA A 425 10.35 -14.63 -0.32
CA ALA A 425 11.47 -14.92 0.57
C ALA A 425 12.03 -13.61 1.16
N ALA A 426 12.61 -13.67 2.36
CA ALA A 426 13.20 -12.52 3.03
C ALA A 426 14.58 -12.82 3.61
N VAL A 427 15.41 -11.78 3.69
CA VAL A 427 16.71 -11.78 4.40
C VAL A 427 16.56 -10.93 5.67
N HIS A 428 16.88 -11.53 6.81
CA HIS A 428 16.79 -10.93 8.15
C HIS A 428 18.12 -10.41 8.69
N GLU A 429 19.22 -10.68 7.99
CA GLU A 429 20.60 -10.37 8.40
C GLU A 429 20.79 -8.93 8.94
N PHE A 430 20.11 -7.95 8.35
CA PHE A 430 20.25 -6.52 8.70
C PHE A 430 19.10 -5.96 9.54
N HIS A 431 18.18 -6.82 9.99
CA HIS A 431 16.95 -6.38 10.63
C HIS A 431 17.24 -5.81 12.03
N GLU A 432 17.91 -6.58 12.89
CA GLU A 432 18.24 -6.12 14.25
C GLU A 432 19.30 -5.02 14.26
N SER A 433 20.32 -5.13 13.40
CA SER A 433 21.47 -4.21 13.40
C SER A 433 21.17 -2.86 12.77
N ASN A 434 20.32 -2.82 11.74
CA ASN A 434 20.10 -1.64 10.91
C ASN A 434 18.63 -1.29 10.71
N GLY A 435 17.69 -2.13 11.17
CA GLY A 435 16.26 -1.96 10.89
C GLY A 435 15.93 -2.16 9.42
N VAL A 436 16.65 -3.05 8.72
CA VAL A 436 16.48 -3.32 7.29
C VAL A 436 15.97 -4.74 7.08
N LEU A 437 14.80 -4.88 6.45
CA LEU A 437 14.22 -6.16 6.04
C LEU A 437 14.20 -6.23 4.52
N ILE A 438 14.95 -7.17 3.93
CA ILE A 438 15.03 -7.36 2.47
C ILE A 438 14.08 -8.48 2.06
N GLU A 439 13.34 -8.29 0.98
CA GLU A 439 12.36 -9.24 0.47
C GLU A 439 12.50 -9.41 -1.04
N ALA A 440 12.36 -10.66 -1.51
CA ALA A 440 12.12 -10.94 -2.92
C ALA A 440 10.70 -10.49 -3.22
N THR A 441 10.57 -9.47 -4.07
CA THR A 441 9.28 -8.85 -4.37
C THR A 441 9.08 -8.74 -5.87
N SER A 442 7.86 -8.93 -6.34
CA SER A 442 7.48 -8.68 -7.72
C SER A 442 6.16 -7.94 -7.78
N THR A 443 5.73 -7.59 -8.99
CA THR A 443 4.43 -6.97 -9.24
C THR A 443 3.67 -7.86 -10.20
N PRO A 444 2.34 -7.65 -10.36
CA PRO A 444 1.65 -8.17 -11.53
C PRO A 444 2.43 -7.81 -12.81
N PRO A 445 2.46 -8.72 -13.80
CA PRO A 445 3.22 -8.51 -15.04
C PRO A 445 2.81 -7.21 -15.74
N GLY A 446 3.79 -6.51 -16.30
CA GLY A 446 3.62 -5.20 -16.95
C GLY A 446 3.37 -4.02 -15.99
N MET A 447 2.84 -4.27 -14.79
CA MET A 447 2.46 -3.20 -13.85
C MET A 447 3.62 -2.71 -12.95
N GLY A 448 4.77 -3.39 -12.97
CA GLY A 448 6.00 -2.99 -12.24
C GLY A 448 7.04 -2.27 -13.08
N SER A 449 6.75 -2.01 -14.36
CA SER A 449 7.70 -1.47 -15.34
C SER A 449 8.21 -0.06 -15.01
N MET A 450 7.64 0.59 -14.00
CA MET A 450 8.07 1.91 -13.50
C MET A 450 9.53 1.95 -13.02
N VAL A 451 10.15 0.79 -12.74
CA VAL A 451 11.57 0.71 -12.36
C VAL A 451 12.55 0.74 -13.54
N PHE A 452 12.06 0.54 -14.77
CA PHE A 452 12.93 0.46 -15.94
C PHE A 452 13.42 1.86 -16.35
N PRO A 453 14.71 2.03 -16.68
CA PRO A 453 15.27 3.33 -17.01
C PRO A 453 14.92 3.79 -18.44
N GLY A 454 15.24 5.05 -18.72
CA GLY A 454 15.16 5.61 -20.06
C GLY A 454 13.74 5.92 -20.56
N TYR A 455 13.68 6.31 -21.83
CA TYR A 455 12.48 6.56 -22.62
C TYR A 455 12.72 5.98 -24.02
N GLY A 456 11.66 5.79 -24.81
CA GLY A 456 11.83 5.38 -26.20
C GLY A 456 12.41 3.97 -26.34
N ALA A 457 13.40 3.82 -27.22
CA ALA A 457 14.04 2.54 -27.53
C ALA A 457 14.73 1.90 -26.32
N GLU A 458 15.35 2.69 -25.43
CA GLU A 458 15.98 2.17 -24.20
C GLU A 458 14.93 1.51 -23.30
N LEU A 459 13.79 2.18 -23.10
CA LEU A 459 12.72 1.68 -22.25
C LEU A 459 12.04 0.44 -22.83
N LEU A 460 11.77 0.44 -24.15
CA LEU A 460 11.23 -0.74 -24.84
C LEU A 460 12.19 -1.94 -24.74
N SER A 461 13.49 -1.72 -24.90
CA SER A 461 14.47 -2.80 -24.71
C SER A 461 14.42 -3.40 -23.30
N TRP A 462 14.16 -2.59 -22.27
CA TRP A 462 13.95 -3.10 -20.91
C TRP A 462 12.64 -3.85 -20.73
N LEU A 463 11.56 -3.37 -21.37
CA LEU A 463 10.27 -4.06 -21.37
C LEU A 463 10.37 -5.44 -22.03
N ASP A 464 11.10 -5.56 -23.14
CA ASP A 464 11.36 -6.83 -23.82
C ASP A 464 12.18 -7.79 -22.96
N ARG A 465 13.11 -7.26 -22.16
CA ARG A 465 13.96 -8.01 -21.23
C ARG A 465 13.31 -8.25 -19.87
N ALA A 466 12.08 -7.78 -19.63
CA ALA A 466 11.38 -7.99 -18.36
C ALA A 466 11.34 -9.46 -17.90
N PRO A 467 11.23 -10.47 -18.79
CA PRO A 467 11.36 -11.88 -18.42
C PRO A 467 12.68 -12.26 -17.75
N GLN A 468 13.77 -11.54 -17.99
CA GLN A 468 15.11 -11.82 -17.45
C GLN A 468 15.44 -11.00 -16.19
N VAL A 469 14.45 -10.32 -15.62
CA VAL A 469 14.65 -9.41 -14.48
C VAL A 469 14.10 -10.01 -13.19
N ALA A 470 14.93 -10.01 -12.14
CA ALA A 470 14.55 -10.26 -10.75
C ALA A 470 14.53 -8.94 -9.97
N THR A 471 13.70 -8.86 -8.93
CA THR A 471 13.53 -7.62 -8.15
C THR A 471 13.56 -7.94 -6.66
N PHE A 472 14.43 -7.26 -5.94
CA PHE A 472 14.52 -7.32 -4.48
C PHE A 472 14.24 -5.93 -3.92
N GLY A 473 13.38 -5.89 -2.91
CA GLY A 473 13.03 -4.67 -2.18
C GLY A 473 13.54 -4.75 -0.76
N ALA A 474 13.72 -3.60 -0.13
CA ALA A 474 14.03 -3.53 1.28
C ALA A 474 13.21 -2.45 1.96
N LEU A 475 12.64 -2.78 3.10
CA LEU A 475 11.95 -1.84 3.97
C LEU A 475 12.86 -1.40 5.11
N VAL A 476 12.76 -0.13 5.48
CA VAL A 476 13.58 0.51 6.51
C VAL A 476 12.70 0.97 7.67
N ALA A 477 13.01 0.49 8.88
CA ALA A 477 12.40 0.96 10.12
C ALA A 477 12.66 2.46 10.33
N ASP A 478 11.65 3.29 10.09
CA ASP A 478 11.77 4.74 10.17
C ASP A 478 11.39 5.31 11.54
N GLN A 479 11.86 6.52 11.82
CA GLN A 479 11.69 7.21 13.10
C GLN A 479 10.27 7.78 13.33
N GLY A 480 9.35 7.68 12.37
CA GLY A 480 8.00 8.21 12.53
C GLY A 480 7.89 9.74 12.46
N VAL A 481 8.64 10.38 11.56
CA VAL A 481 8.71 11.85 11.46
C VAL A 481 7.57 12.50 10.66
N GLY A 482 6.69 11.71 10.06
CA GLY A 482 5.64 12.21 9.20
C GLY A 482 4.47 12.87 9.96
N SER A 483 3.55 13.44 9.19
CA SER A 483 2.29 13.94 9.71
C SER A 483 1.14 13.86 8.71
N VAL A 484 -0.07 13.90 9.23
CA VAL A 484 -1.31 13.92 8.48
C VAL A 484 -2.07 15.21 8.80
N LEU A 485 -2.44 15.91 7.75
CA LEU A 485 -3.20 17.15 7.77
C LEU A 485 -4.51 16.95 7.02
N SER A 486 -5.46 17.85 7.28
CA SER A 486 -6.70 17.92 6.51
C SER A 486 -6.75 19.26 5.79
N VAL A 487 -6.92 19.24 4.47
CA VAL A 487 -7.02 20.44 3.64
C VAL A 487 -8.31 20.35 2.83
N ARG A 488 -9.25 21.28 3.09
CA ARG A 488 -10.58 21.29 2.45
C ARG A 488 -11.33 19.94 2.57
N GLY A 489 -11.13 19.23 3.68
CA GLY A 489 -11.77 17.94 3.95
C GLY A 489 -11.04 16.71 3.40
N GLU A 490 -9.98 16.90 2.63
CA GLU A 490 -9.13 15.83 2.09
C GLU A 490 -7.90 15.58 2.94
N THR A 491 -7.49 14.31 3.00
CA THR A 491 -6.31 13.85 3.73
C THR A 491 -5.04 14.22 2.97
N LEU A 492 -4.15 14.96 3.64
CA LEU A 492 -2.82 15.30 3.13
C LEU A 492 -1.76 14.65 4.01
N VAL A 493 -0.97 13.76 3.43
CA VAL A 493 0.14 13.11 4.13
C VAL A 493 1.43 13.87 3.83
N ARG A 494 2.20 14.20 4.87
CA ARG A 494 3.53 14.78 4.79
C ARG A 494 4.57 13.85 5.39
N TYR A 495 5.67 13.64 4.68
CA TYR A 495 6.75 12.77 5.10
C TYR A 495 8.08 13.24 4.52
N ASP A 496 8.95 13.76 5.38
CA ASP A 496 10.33 14.09 5.04
C ASP A 496 11.25 13.10 5.75
N ILE A 497 11.94 12.26 4.98
CA ILE A 497 12.74 11.18 5.56
C ILE A 497 13.83 11.73 6.49
N ALA A 498 13.97 11.12 7.67
CA ALA A 498 14.97 11.52 8.65
C ALA A 498 16.39 11.19 8.17
N GLN A 499 17.38 11.99 8.60
CA GLN A 499 18.77 11.79 8.21
C GLN A 499 19.32 10.42 8.64
N ALA A 500 18.90 9.92 9.80
CA ALA A 500 19.27 8.59 10.29
C ALA A 500 18.70 7.46 9.39
N ASP A 501 17.50 7.65 8.84
CA ASP A 501 16.85 6.64 7.99
C ASP A 501 17.43 6.62 6.57
N LEU A 502 17.99 7.75 6.10
CA LEU A 502 18.77 7.80 4.85
C LEU A 502 20.01 6.90 4.89
N ALA A 503 20.66 6.77 6.05
CA ALA A 503 21.82 5.89 6.19
C ALA A 503 21.40 4.41 6.05
N LYS A 504 20.26 4.03 6.62
CA LYS A 504 19.69 2.68 6.50
C LYS A 504 19.31 2.33 5.06
N LEU A 505 18.75 3.29 4.31
CA LEU A 505 18.47 3.09 2.88
C LEU A 505 19.73 2.77 2.07
N ARG A 506 20.86 3.43 2.35
CA ARG A 506 22.13 3.12 1.67
C ARG A 506 22.61 1.70 1.97
N VAL A 507 22.54 1.30 3.25
CA VAL A 507 22.84 -0.09 3.66
C VAL A 507 21.95 -1.07 2.92
N ALA A 508 20.65 -0.78 2.83
CA ALA A 508 19.68 -1.61 2.14
C ALA A 508 19.98 -1.75 0.64
N GLN A 509 20.26 -0.65 -0.07
CA GLN A 509 20.56 -0.68 -1.50
C GLN A 509 21.87 -1.43 -1.79
N GLU A 510 22.91 -1.24 -0.98
CA GLU A 510 24.15 -2.00 -1.12
C GLU A 510 23.94 -3.49 -0.85
N ALA A 511 23.19 -3.85 0.20
CA ALA A 511 22.89 -5.24 0.53
C ALA A 511 22.07 -5.94 -0.56
N ILE A 512 21.06 -5.25 -1.12
CA ILE A 512 20.32 -5.76 -2.29
C ILE A 512 21.27 -5.99 -3.47
N GLY A 513 22.14 -5.04 -3.77
CA GLY A 513 23.09 -5.18 -4.87
C GLY A 513 24.03 -6.38 -4.69
N ARG A 514 24.52 -6.61 -3.47
CA ARG A 514 25.30 -7.81 -3.14
C ARG A 514 24.52 -9.09 -3.40
N LEU A 515 23.26 -9.16 -2.99
CA LEU A 515 22.39 -10.30 -3.27
C LEU A 515 22.18 -10.51 -4.77
N LEU A 516 21.91 -9.46 -5.54
CA LEU A 516 21.69 -9.58 -6.98
C LEU A 516 22.95 -10.08 -7.70
N PHE A 517 24.13 -9.53 -7.41
CA PHE A 517 25.38 -10.01 -8.01
C PHE A 517 25.72 -11.44 -7.55
N ALA A 518 25.50 -11.77 -6.28
CA ALA A 518 25.70 -13.13 -5.77
C ALA A 518 24.71 -14.15 -6.37
N ALA A 519 23.51 -13.69 -6.77
CA ALA A 519 22.52 -14.50 -7.49
C ALA A 519 22.92 -14.73 -8.96
N GLY A 520 23.92 -14.02 -9.48
CA GLY A 520 24.35 -14.10 -10.88
C GLY A 520 23.78 -13.02 -11.80
N ALA A 521 23.29 -11.91 -11.27
CA ALA A 521 22.89 -10.78 -12.11
C ALA A 521 24.10 -10.23 -12.88
N VAL A 522 23.98 -10.11 -14.20
CA VAL A 522 25.02 -9.55 -15.07
C VAL A 522 24.99 -8.02 -15.10
N GLU A 523 23.85 -7.43 -14.73
CA GLU A 523 23.63 -6.00 -14.66
C GLU A 523 22.56 -5.70 -13.61
N VAL A 524 22.77 -4.68 -12.79
CA VAL A 524 21.84 -4.22 -11.75
C VAL A 524 21.28 -2.86 -12.13
N LEU A 525 19.96 -2.76 -12.17
CA LEU A 525 19.21 -1.52 -12.29
C LEU A 525 19.09 -0.91 -10.89
N THR A 526 19.72 0.24 -10.70
CA THR A 526 19.92 0.82 -9.38
C THR A 526 18.74 1.69 -8.92
N GLY A 527 17.94 2.20 -9.88
CA GLY A 527 16.93 3.23 -9.62
C GLY A 527 17.50 4.58 -9.15
N LEU A 528 18.83 4.79 -9.27
CA LEU A 528 19.51 5.99 -8.83
C LEU A 528 19.62 7.02 -9.96
N PRO A 529 19.31 8.31 -9.69
CA PRO A 529 19.57 9.37 -10.66
C PRO A 529 21.05 9.44 -11.05
N GLY A 530 21.32 9.46 -12.36
CA GLY A 530 22.67 9.58 -12.92
C GLY A 530 23.49 8.28 -12.98
N ALA A 531 22.97 7.16 -12.50
CA ALA A 531 23.64 5.85 -12.58
C ALA A 531 22.60 4.72 -12.71
N THR A 532 21.83 4.72 -13.79
CA THR A 532 20.65 3.86 -13.96
C THR A 532 20.97 2.37 -13.88
N THR A 533 22.12 1.95 -14.42
CA THR A 533 22.60 0.57 -14.32
C THR A 533 24.08 0.48 -13.94
N VAL A 534 24.46 -0.64 -13.35
CA VAL A 534 25.83 -0.98 -12.95
C VAL A 534 26.10 -2.47 -13.17
N THR A 535 27.32 -2.84 -13.53
CA THR A 535 27.71 -4.24 -13.81
C THR A 535 28.61 -4.84 -12.73
N SER A 536 28.88 -4.10 -11.65
CA SER A 536 29.67 -4.60 -10.52
C SER A 536 29.26 -3.95 -9.20
N LEU A 537 29.57 -4.63 -8.09
CA LEU A 537 29.33 -4.09 -6.75
C LEU A 537 30.14 -2.79 -6.49
N ALA A 538 31.38 -2.71 -6.98
CA ALA A 538 32.18 -1.51 -6.87
C ALA A 538 31.53 -0.32 -7.60
N GLY A 539 30.97 -0.57 -8.78
CA GLY A 539 30.19 0.43 -9.53
C GLY A 539 28.93 0.87 -8.79
N LEU A 540 28.21 -0.07 -8.14
CA LEU A 540 27.06 0.26 -7.30
C LEU A 540 27.44 1.14 -6.11
N GLN A 541 28.48 0.76 -5.35
CA GLN A 541 28.96 1.54 -4.21
C GLN A 541 29.36 2.96 -4.62
N ASP A 542 29.98 3.08 -5.80
CA ASP A 542 30.38 4.36 -6.36
C ASP A 542 29.18 5.23 -6.79
N ALA A 543 28.16 4.63 -7.39
CA ALA A 543 26.88 5.29 -7.66
C ALA A 543 26.21 5.78 -6.36
N LEU A 544 26.09 4.91 -5.36
CA LEU A 544 25.48 5.23 -4.06
C LEU A 544 26.20 6.38 -3.32
N ARG A 545 27.53 6.48 -3.45
CA ARG A 545 28.31 7.61 -2.90
C ARG A 545 27.98 8.94 -3.56
N ARG A 546 27.71 8.95 -4.86
CA ARG A 546 27.39 10.16 -5.64
C ARG A 546 25.93 10.58 -5.54
N THR A 547 25.03 9.64 -5.32
CA THR A 547 23.59 9.94 -5.31
C THR A 547 23.16 10.69 -4.05
N ASN A 548 22.34 11.72 -4.23
CA ASN A 548 21.62 12.37 -3.15
C ASN A 548 20.49 11.44 -2.68
N PRO A 549 20.48 10.95 -1.42
CA PRO A 549 19.42 10.05 -0.96
C PRO A 549 18.01 10.66 -0.97
N ARG A 550 17.90 11.99 -1.02
CA ARG A 550 16.61 12.69 -1.12
C ARG A 550 16.03 12.70 -2.54
N SER A 551 16.77 12.25 -3.54
CA SER A 551 16.28 12.08 -4.92
C SER A 551 15.92 10.63 -5.24
N LEU A 552 15.84 9.75 -4.23
CA LEU A 552 15.41 8.36 -4.41
C LEU A 552 13.90 8.29 -4.66
N HIS A 553 13.46 7.29 -5.42
CA HIS A 553 12.05 6.93 -5.50
C HIS A 553 11.75 5.91 -4.40
N LEU A 554 10.83 6.27 -3.49
CA LEU A 554 10.42 5.40 -2.39
C LEU A 554 8.94 5.05 -2.50
N ALA A 555 8.61 3.85 -2.05
CA ALA A 555 7.23 3.44 -1.78
C ALA A 555 7.10 3.11 -0.30
N ALA A 556 5.88 3.13 0.22
CA ALA A 556 5.58 2.74 1.58
C ALA A 556 4.22 2.08 1.63
N PHE A 557 4.05 1.14 2.55
CA PHE A 557 2.83 0.34 2.64
C PHE A 557 2.28 0.27 4.07
N HIS A 558 2.99 0.85 5.05
CA HIS A 558 2.76 0.62 6.47
C HIS A 558 2.60 1.92 7.27
N PRO A 559 1.63 2.79 6.93
CA PRO A 559 1.39 4.01 7.71
C PRO A 559 0.88 3.67 9.12
N THR A 560 1.53 4.18 10.17
CA THR A 560 1.17 3.97 11.59
C THR A 560 1.35 5.24 12.44
N GLY A 561 0.90 5.23 13.71
CA GLY A 561 1.34 6.19 14.75
C GLY A 561 0.62 7.54 14.81
N THR A 562 -0.34 7.79 13.93
CA THR A 562 -1.01 9.09 13.82
C THR A 562 -2.03 9.40 14.92
N ALA A 563 -2.41 8.41 15.72
CA ALA A 563 -3.20 8.57 16.93
C ALA A 563 -2.62 7.66 18.01
N ALA A 564 -1.31 7.80 18.25
CA ALA A 564 -0.53 6.94 19.13
C ALA A 564 -1.21 6.72 20.49
N ALA A 565 -1.29 5.45 20.91
CA ALA A 565 -1.79 5.06 22.23
C ALA A 565 -0.64 4.98 23.24
N GLY A 566 -0.93 5.37 24.49
CA GLY A 566 0.04 5.33 25.57
C GLY A 566 -0.43 6.09 26.82
N ALA A 567 0.34 5.93 27.90
CA ALA A 567 -0.02 6.45 29.21
C ALA A 567 0.16 7.97 29.33
N ASP A 568 1.09 8.57 28.57
CA ASP A 568 1.37 10.00 28.62
C ASP A 568 0.37 10.81 27.80
N GLU A 569 -0.52 11.53 28.50
CA GLU A 569 -1.56 12.37 27.90
C GLU A 569 -1.06 13.59 27.12
N GLN A 570 0.22 13.96 27.24
CA GLN A 570 0.81 15.04 26.44
C GLN A 570 1.25 14.55 25.06
N PHE A 571 1.65 13.28 24.97
CA PHE A 571 2.16 12.68 23.74
C PHE A 571 1.12 11.82 23.01
N CYS A 572 0.25 11.15 23.75
CA CYS A 572 -0.65 10.12 23.23
C CYS A 572 -2.12 10.59 23.24
N PRO A 573 -2.71 10.91 22.07
CA PRO A 573 -4.13 11.27 21.97
C PRO A 573 -5.08 10.14 22.39
N VAL A 574 -4.61 8.90 22.34
CA VAL A 574 -5.33 7.70 22.76
C VAL A 574 -4.68 7.18 24.03
N ASP A 575 -5.47 6.76 25.01
CA ASP A 575 -4.93 6.19 26.25
C ASP A 575 -4.37 4.78 26.05
N GLU A 576 -3.73 4.25 27.08
CA GLU A 576 -3.12 2.92 27.07
C GLU A 576 -4.11 1.76 26.91
N THR A 577 -5.42 2.02 27.00
CA THR A 577 -6.49 1.03 26.80
C THR A 577 -7.12 1.10 25.40
N GLY A 578 -6.81 2.14 24.63
CA GLY A 578 -7.36 2.38 23.30
C GLY A 578 -8.52 3.39 23.26
N ARG A 579 -8.82 4.09 24.36
CA ARG A 579 -9.85 5.14 24.37
C ARG A 579 -9.30 6.46 23.88
N LEU A 580 -10.10 7.19 23.11
CA LEU A 580 -9.75 8.54 22.71
C LEU A 580 -9.88 9.49 23.91
N ARG A 581 -8.82 10.24 24.22
CA ARG A 581 -8.85 11.19 25.33
C ARG A 581 -9.82 12.35 25.04
N GLY A 582 -10.53 12.79 26.08
CA GLY A 582 -11.44 13.93 26.02
C GLY A 582 -12.86 13.62 25.54
N VAL A 583 -13.22 12.35 25.33
CA VAL A 583 -14.58 11.92 24.98
C VAL A 583 -14.85 10.51 25.50
N ASP A 584 -16.04 10.30 26.07
CA ASP A 584 -16.52 8.99 26.48
C ASP A 584 -17.12 8.22 25.29
N GLY A 585 -16.93 6.90 25.27
CA GLY A 585 -17.51 6.02 24.26
C GLY A 585 -16.81 6.01 22.89
N VAL A 586 -15.67 6.70 22.71
CA VAL A 586 -14.89 6.65 21.46
C VAL A 586 -13.58 5.89 21.67
N TRP A 587 -13.36 4.86 20.86
CA TRP A 587 -12.18 4.00 20.87
C TRP A 587 -11.45 4.08 19.53
N VAL A 588 -10.15 3.79 19.51
CA VAL A 588 -9.35 3.73 18.28
C VAL A 588 -8.68 2.36 18.20
N ALA A 589 -8.86 1.65 17.08
CA ALA A 589 -8.41 0.28 16.92
C ALA A 589 -7.92 0.00 15.49
N ASP A 590 -6.93 0.78 15.04
CA ASP A 590 -6.24 0.57 13.76
C ASP A 590 -4.74 0.89 13.86
N ALA A 591 -4.04 0.94 12.73
CA ALA A 591 -2.62 1.25 12.64
C ALA A 591 -2.19 2.58 13.30
N SER A 592 -3.10 3.54 13.48
CA SER A 592 -2.83 4.84 14.09
C SER A 592 -2.39 4.74 15.54
N ILE A 593 -2.81 3.70 16.27
CA ILE A 593 -2.52 3.56 17.70
C ILE A 593 -1.11 3.01 17.97
N LEU A 594 -0.49 2.36 16.99
CA LEU A 594 0.86 1.82 17.14
C LEU A 594 1.85 2.97 17.28
N PRO A 595 2.48 3.17 18.45
CA PRO A 595 3.12 4.44 18.77
C PRO A 595 4.48 4.67 18.09
N CYS A 596 5.05 3.66 17.42
CA CYS A 596 6.18 3.82 16.51
C CYS A 596 6.13 2.80 15.36
N CYS A 597 7.09 2.86 14.44
CA CYS A 597 7.23 1.88 13.37
C CYS A 597 7.33 0.46 13.97
N PRO A 598 6.54 -0.52 13.48
CA PRO A 598 6.60 -1.90 13.96
C PRO A 598 7.81 -2.68 13.42
N GLU A 599 8.63 -2.07 12.55
CA GLU A 599 9.83 -2.63 11.92
C GLU A 599 9.59 -3.87 11.02
N VAL A 600 8.33 -4.31 10.92
CA VAL A 600 7.86 -5.39 10.03
C VAL A 600 6.49 -5.02 9.44
N ASN A 601 5.90 -5.89 8.61
CA ASN A 601 4.55 -5.69 8.07
C ASN A 601 3.51 -5.64 9.21
N PRO A 602 2.67 -4.60 9.29
CA PRO A 602 1.94 -4.29 10.51
C PRO A 602 0.62 -5.04 10.67
N GLN A 603 0.17 -5.84 9.69
CA GLN A 603 -1.17 -6.45 9.74
C GLN A 603 -1.37 -7.26 11.02
N VAL A 604 -0.39 -8.10 11.38
CA VAL A 604 -0.45 -8.95 12.58
C VAL A 604 -0.49 -8.08 13.84
N SER A 605 0.39 -7.07 13.95
CA SER A 605 0.43 -6.14 15.08
C SER A 605 -0.86 -5.34 15.24
N ILE A 606 -1.44 -4.84 14.14
CA ILE A 606 -2.71 -4.09 14.13
C ILE A 606 -3.84 -4.99 14.63
N MET A 607 -3.93 -6.21 14.11
CA MET A 607 -4.98 -7.14 14.48
C MET A 607 -4.87 -7.57 15.95
N ALA A 608 -3.65 -7.82 16.45
CA ALA A 608 -3.42 -8.20 17.84
C ALA A 608 -3.76 -7.06 18.80
N MET A 609 -3.30 -5.84 18.51
CA MET A 609 -3.64 -4.66 19.32
C MET A 609 -5.15 -4.38 19.30
N ALA A 610 -5.82 -4.55 18.16
CA ALA A 610 -7.26 -4.39 18.06
C ALA A 610 -8.04 -5.43 18.88
N LEU A 611 -7.55 -6.67 19.00
CA LEU A 611 -8.13 -7.66 19.91
C LEU A 611 -7.99 -7.21 21.37
N ALA A 612 -6.79 -6.77 21.75
CA ALA A 612 -6.52 -6.29 23.11
C ALA A 612 -7.42 -5.10 23.50
N VAL A 613 -7.58 -4.12 22.59
CA VAL A 613 -8.52 -2.99 22.79
C VAL A 613 -9.96 -3.48 22.88
N ALA A 614 -10.41 -4.39 22.00
CA ALA A 614 -11.77 -4.90 22.03
C ALA A 614 -12.10 -5.67 23.33
N GLU A 615 -11.13 -6.36 23.92
CA GLU A 615 -11.30 -7.01 25.23
C GLU A 615 -11.50 -5.98 26.34
N GLN A 616 -10.76 -4.86 26.33
CA GLN A 616 -11.02 -3.75 27.28
C GLN A 616 -12.45 -3.23 27.16
N MET A 617 -12.98 -3.13 25.94
CA MET A 617 -14.37 -2.69 25.72
C MET A 617 -15.38 -3.67 26.30
N VAL A 618 -15.16 -4.98 26.14
CA VAL A 618 -16.04 -6.02 26.69
C VAL A 618 -16.00 -6.03 28.21
N ASP A 619 -14.82 -5.85 28.82
CA ASP A 619 -14.67 -5.80 30.28
C ASP A 619 -15.37 -4.57 30.87
N VAL A 620 -15.27 -3.41 30.22
CA VAL A 620 -15.98 -2.18 30.62
C VAL A 620 -17.50 -2.34 30.55
N ARG A 621 -18.03 -3.16 29.64
CA ARG A 621 -19.48 -3.42 29.56
C ARG A 621 -19.97 -4.40 30.64
N ARG A 622 -19.10 -5.28 31.12
CA ARG A 622 -19.43 -6.30 32.13
C ARG A 622 -19.43 -5.73 33.55
N ASN A 623 -18.62 -4.70 33.79
CA ASN A 623 -18.55 -3.94 35.03
C ASN A 623 -19.56 -2.80 35.01
#